data_AF-A0AAW7NVR7-F1
#
_entry.id   AF-A0AAW7NVR7-F1
#
_cell.length_a   1.000
_cell.length_b   1.000
_cell.length_c   1.000
_cell.angle_alpha   90.00
_cell.angle_beta   90.00
_cell.angle_gamma   90.00
#
_symmetry.space_group_name_H-M   'P 1'
#
loop_
_entity.id
_entity.type
_entity.pdbx_description
1 polymer ?
#
loop_
_entity_poly.entity_id
_entity_poly.type
_entity_poly.pdbx_seq_one_letter_code
_entity_poly.pdbx_strand_id
1 'polypeptide(L)'
;MIQADEDALICDLAEVYRIYDYRQLPAYQVAVFSYGLREDSRIKLVMSGQRVSFDTLLQASILDRLSLLTWFKTKDGQKGNNRPVSITEKLTAVEKESNEMVFISGEEFEKARAKILDKTGGEN
;
A
#
# COMPACT_ATOMS: atom_id res chain seq x y z
N MET A 1 15.91 -10.13 -7.56
CA MET A 1 15.93 -8.71 -7.98
C MET A 1 15.37 -8.58 -9.39
N ILE A 2 16.09 -8.92 -10.46
CA ILE A 2 15.58 -8.82 -11.85
C ILE A 2 14.19 -9.46 -12.04
N GLN A 3 14.00 -10.71 -11.58
CA GLN A 3 12.69 -11.38 -11.69
C GLN A 3 11.58 -10.73 -10.85
N ALA A 4 11.94 -10.07 -9.74
CA ALA A 4 10.97 -9.44 -8.86
C ALA A 4 10.45 -8.14 -9.46
N ASP A 5 11.35 -7.28 -9.92
CA ASP A 5 11.07 -6.03 -10.63
C ASP A 5 12.38 -5.50 -11.25
N GLU A 6 12.57 -5.65 -12.56
CA GLU A 6 13.79 -5.20 -13.24
C GLU A 6 13.85 -3.66 -13.34
N ASP A 7 12.70 -3.00 -13.51
CA ASP A 7 12.61 -1.55 -13.66
C ASP A 7 12.94 -0.83 -12.34
N ALA A 8 12.44 -1.35 -11.21
CA ALA A 8 12.80 -0.87 -9.89
C ALA A 8 14.30 -0.99 -9.64
N LEU A 9 14.90 -2.13 -10.01
CA LEU A 9 16.34 -2.34 -9.88
C LEU A 9 17.14 -1.33 -10.74
N ILE A 10 16.74 -1.09 -11.99
CA ILE A 10 17.37 -0.10 -12.87
C ILE A 10 17.29 1.30 -12.23
N CYS A 11 16.11 1.69 -11.74
CA CYS A 11 15.92 2.98 -11.07
C CYS A 11 16.84 3.13 -9.86
N ASP A 12 16.94 2.11 -9.01
CA ASP A 12 17.78 2.17 -7.80
C ASP A 12 19.28 2.24 -8.16
N LEU A 13 19.74 1.47 -9.16
CA LEU A 13 21.13 1.52 -9.64
C LEU A 13 21.46 2.89 -10.26
N ALA A 14 20.53 3.48 -11.01
CA ALA A 14 20.68 4.82 -11.59
C ALA A 14 20.69 5.91 -10.50
N GLU A 15 19.84 5.80 -9.49
CA GLU A 15 19.74 6.76 -8.39
C GLU A 15 21.00 6.77 -7.53
N VAL A 16 21.47 5.59 -7.12
CA VAL A 16 22.57 5.45 -6.14
C VAL A 16 23.95 5.51 -6.79
N TYR A 17 24.13 4.80 -7.91
CA TYR A 17 25.46 4.60 -8.52
C TYR A 17 25.62 5.26 -9.88
N ARG A 18 24.56 5.91 -10.41
CA ARG A 18 24.55 6.50 -11.78
C ARG A 18 24.78 5.47 -12.88
N ILE A 19 24.36 4.23 -12.65
CA ILE A 19 24.42 3.15 -13.64
C ILE A 19 23.07 3.08 -14.35
N TYR A 20 23.00 3.61 -15.57
CA TYR A 20 21.77 3.66 -16.37
C TYR A 20 21.55 2.40 -17.23
N ASP A 21 22.63 1.72 -17.59
CA ASP A 21 22.60 0.44 -18.29
C ASP A 21 23.56 -0.54 -17.63
N TYR A 22 23.03 -1.32 -16.69
CA TYR A 22 23.83 -2.30 -15.94
C TYR A 22 24.28 -3.48 -16.80
N ARG A 23 23.69 -3.69 -18.00
CA ARG A 23 24.03 -4.83 -18.87
C ARG A 23 25.43 -4.69 -19.47
N GLN A 24 26.00 -3.49 -19.42
CA GLN A 24 27.39 -3.21 -19.81
C GLN A 24 28.41 -3.67 -18.75
N LEU A 25 27.95 -4.01 -17.54
CA LEU A 25 28.81 -4.41 -16.43
C LEU A 25 28.82 -5.94 -16.26
N PRO A 26 29.91 -6.52 -15.72
CA PRO A 26 29.93 -7.93 -15.34
C PRO A 26 28.82 -8.26 -14.35
N ALA A 27 28.14 -9.40 -14.56
CA ALA A 27 27.01 -9.82 -13.74
C ALA A 27 27.32 -9.86 -12.23
N TYR A 28 28.52 -10.30 -11.85
CA TYR A 28 28.96 -10.30 -10.46
C TYR A 28 29.02 -8.88 -9.86
N GLN A 29 29.50 -7.90 -10.63
CA GLN A 29 29.59 -6.51 -10.18
C GLN A 29 28.19 -5.90 -10.00
N VAL A 30 27.27 -6.18 -10.93
CA VAL A 30 25.87 -5.76 -10.81
C VAL A 30 25.24 -6.36 -9.57
N ALA A 31 25.49 -7.65 -9.27
CA ALA A 31 24.98 -8.31 -8.08
C ALA A 31 25.50 -7.66 -6.78
N VAL A 32 26.79 -7.30 -6.72
CA VAL A 32 27.38 -6.59 -5.57
C VAL A 32 26.71 -5.24 -5.36
N PHE A 33 26.54 -4.44 -6.42
CA PHE A 33 25.86 -3.14 -6.32
C PHE A 33 24.40 -3.26 -5.92
N SER A 34 23.69 -4.22 -6.52
CA SER A 34 22.28 -4.46 -6.21
C SER A 34 22.08 -4.91 -4.75
N TYR A 35 22.97 -5.76 -4.23
CA TYR A 35 22.95 -6.17 -2.83
C TYR A 35 23.28 -5.00 -1.88
N GLY A 36 24.19 -4.12 -2.29
CA GLY A 36 24.63 -2.93 -1.55
C GLY A 36 23.62 -1.77 -1.51
N LEU A 37 22.49 -1.86 -2.22
CA LEU A 37 21.42 -0.87 -2.13
C LEU A 37 20.89 -0.75 -0.69
N ARG A 38 20.36 0.41 -0.34
CA ARG A 38 19.74 0.63 0.99
C ARG A 38 18.49 -0.23 1.16
N GLU A 39 18.15 -0.61 2.39
CA GLU A 39 16.98 -1.47 2.68
C GLU A 39 15.65 -0.85 2.26
N ASP A 40 15.57 0.47 2.17
CA ASP A 40 14.42 1.23 1.68
C ASP A 40 14.44 1.51 0.17
N SER A 41 15.41 0.95 -0.56
CA SER A 41 15.39 0.97 -2.03
C SER A 41 14.17 0.25 -2.59
N ARG A 42 13.71 0.67 -3.77
CA ARG A 42 12.47 0.15 -4.37
C ARG A 42 12.52 -1.36 -4.52
N ILE A 43 13.63 -1.89 -5.04
CA ILE A 43 13.78 -3.32 -5.26
C ILE A 43 13.82 -4.12 -3.95
N LYS A 44 14.42 -3.57 -2.88
CA LYS A 44 14.43 -4.24 -1.57
C LYS A 44 13.06 -4.22 -0.90
N LEU A 45 12.29 -3.13 -1.06
CA LEU A 45 10.90 -3.07 -0.61
C LEU A 45 10.01 -4.06 -1.37
N VAL A 46 10.13 -4.13 -2.70
CA VAL A 46 9.41 -5.11 -3.53
C VAL A 46 9.74 -6.53 -3.08
N MET A 47 11.04 -6.84 -2.89
CA MET A 47 11.48 -8.17 -2.47
C MET A 47 11.06 -8.54 -1.05
N SER A 48 10.90 -7.57 -0.14
CA SER A 48 10.41 -7.80 1.21
C SER A 48 8.88 -7.86 1.29
N GLY A 49 8.17 -7.56 0.20
CA GLY A 49 6.71 -7.45 0.16
C GLY A 49 6.17 -6.26 0.96
N GLN A 50 7.04 -5.31 1.34
CA GLN A 50 6.67 -4.12 2.09
C GLN A 50 6.38 -2.96 1.14
N ARG A 51 5.32 -2.21 1.44
CA ARG A 51 4.95 -0.99 0.67
C ARG A 51 5.73 0.24 1.09
N VAL A 52 6.21 0.26 2.33
CA VAL A 52 6.95 1.36 2.95
C VAL A 52 8.12 0.82 3.73
N SER A 53 9.12 1.66 4.01
CA SER A 53 10.27 1.27 4.82
C SER A 53 9.86 0.92 6.26
N PHE A 54 10.69 0.11 6.91
CA PHE A 54 10.52 -0.25 8.31
C PHE A 54 10.47 0.99 9.22
N ASP A 55 11.32 1.99 8.97
CA ASP A 55 11.35 3.22 9.75
C ASP A 55 10.05 4.00 9.63
N THR A 56 9.47 4.10 8.43
CA THR A 56 8.14 4.71 8.23
C THR A 56 7.05 3.93 8.95
N LEU A 57 7.10 2.59 8.90
CA LEU A 57 6.15 1.74 9.61
C LEU A 57 6.25 1.91 11.14
N LEU A 58 7.48 2.03 11.65
CA LEU A 58 7.74 2.27 13.07
C LEU A 58 7.22 3.64 13.51
N GLN A 59 7.46 4.68 12.72
CA GLN A 59 6.94 6.03 12.96
C GLN A 59 5.41 6.08 12.94
N ALA A 60 4.77 5.45 11.95
CA ALA A 60 3.32 5.35 11.89
C ALA A 60 2.75 4.62 13.12
N SER A 61 3.42 3.56 13.57
CA SER A 61 3.01 2.80 14.75
C SER A 61 3.16 3.59 16.05
N ILE A 62 4.17 4.44 16.15
CA ILE A 62 4.34 5.38 17.27
C ILE A 62 3.21 6.42 17.26
N LEU A 63 2.94 7.03 16.10
CA LEU A 63 1.87 7.99 15.93
C LEU A 63 0.52 7.39 16.33
N ASP A 64 0.18 6.19 15.85
CA ASP A 64 -1.07 5.51 16.15
C ASP A 64 -1.25 5.28 17.66
N ARG A 65 -0.19 4.81 18.34
CA ARG A 65 -0.21 4.61 19.79
C ARG A 65 -0.38 5.93 20.53
N LEU A 66 0.31 6.99 20.11
CA LEU A 66 0.21 8.31 20.72
C LEU A 66 -1.18 8.93 20.53
N SER A 67 -1.71 8.91 19.31
CA SER A 67 -3.04 9.41 18.99
C SER A 67 -4.11 8.69 19.80
N LEU A 68 -4.00 7.36 19.94
CA LEU A 68 -4.93 6.58 20.76
C LEU A 68 -4.84 6.93 22.24
N LEU A 69 -3.62 7.06 22.80
CA LEU A 69 -3.40 7.46 24.19
C LEU A 69 -3.99 8.85 24.49
N THR A 70 -3.74 9.83 23.62
CA THR A 70 -4.29 11.18 23.75
C THR A 70 -5.82 11.15 23.63
N TRP A 71 -6.36 10.39 22.68
CA TRP A 71 -7.81 10.24 22.49
C TRP A 71 -8.50 9.66 23.73
N PHE A 72 -7.92 8.65 24.40
CA PHE A 72 -8.47 8.10 25.65
C PHE A 72 -8.60 9.13 26.78
N LYS A 73 -7.87 10.24 26.73
CA LYS A 73 -7.97 11.34 27.70
C LYS A 73 -9.04 12.38 27.36
N THR A 74 -9.74 12.23 26.24
CA THR A 74 -10.79 13.16 25.79
C THR A 74 -12.19 12.69 26.22
N LYS A 75 -13.17 13.60 26.20
CA LYS A 75 -14.60 13.27 26.42
C LYS A 75 -15.12 12.29 25.37
N ASP A 76 -14.65 12.42 24.14
CA ASP A 76 -15.01 11.53 23.03
C ASP A 76 -14.46 10.12 23.25
N GLY A 77 -13.20 10.02 23.70
CA GLY A 77 -12.58 8.75 24.07
C GLY A 77 -13.31 8.00 25.17
N GLN A 78 -13.80 8.72 26.20
CA GLN A 78 -14.62 8.12 27.27
C GLN A 78 -15.97 7.58 26.75
N LYS A 79 -16.50 8.17 25.68
CA LYS A 79 -17.76 7.77 25.04
C LYS A 79 -17.58 6.81 23.86
N GLY A 80 -16.33 6.53 23.47
CA GLY A 80 -16.01 5.71 22.31
C GLY A 80 -16.20 6.39 20.94
N ASN A 81 -16.40 7.71 20.91
CA ASN A 81 -16.65 8.46 19.68
C ASN A 81 -15.35 8.96 19.05
N ASN A 82 -15.35 9.17 17.72
CA ASN A 82 -14.23 9.80 17.00
C ASN A 82 -12.87 9.13 17.23
N ARG A 83 -12.83 7.80 17.28
CA ARG A 83 -11.58 7.05 17.45
C ARG A 83 -10.62 7.36 16.29
N PRO A 84 -9.34 7.70 16.56
CA PRO A 84 -8.36 7.94 15.52
C PRO A 84 -8.19 6.73 14.61
N VAL A 85 -8.04 6.99 13.31
CA VAL A 85 -7.77 5.95 12.31
C VAL A 85 -6.31 5.52 12.40
N SER A 86 -6.03 4.23 12.26
CA SER A 86 -4.66 3.71 12.23
C SER A 86 -3.99 4.05 10.89
N ILE A 87 -2.89 4.80 10.96
CA ILE A 87 -2.03 5.08 9.81
C ILE A 87 -1.24 3.82 9.44
N THR A 88 -0.80 3.03 10.42
CA THR A 88 -0.12 1.76 10.16
C THR A 88 -0.99 0.81 9.34
N GLU A 89 -2.28 0.66 9.69
CA GLU A 89 -3.23 -0.10 8.88
C GLU A 89 -3.35 0.48 7.47
N LYS A 90 -3.48 1.81 7.29
CA LYS A 90 -3.57 2.40 5.95
C LYS A 90 -2.34 2.13 5.08
N LEU A 91 -1.15 2.15 5.66
CA LEU A 91 0.11 1.92 4.92
C LEU A 91 0.31 0.44 4.56
N THR A 92 -0.24 -0.47 5.35
CA THR A 92 -0.05 -1.93 5.20
C THR A 92 -1.25 -2.64 4.58
N ALA A 93 -2.42 -2.02 4.61
CA ALA A 93 -3.63 -2.57 4.03
C ALA A 93 -3.41 -2.76 2.54
N VAL A 94 -3.50 -4.01 2.10
CA VAL A 94 -3.77 -4.32 0.70
C VAL A 94 -5.10 -3.65 0.39
N GLU A 95 -5.18 -2.88 -0.70
CA GLU A 95 -6.45 -2.34 -1.15
C GLU A 95 -7.40 -3.52 -1.28
N LYS A 96 -8.41 -3.59 -0.41
CA LYS A 96 -9.51 -4.50 -0.63
C LYS A 96 -10.15 -4.04 -1.92
N GLU A 97 -10.30 -4.94 -2.88
CA GLU A 97 -11.18 -4.67 -4.02
C GLU A 97 -12.47 -4.11 -3.46
N SER A 98 -12.79 -2.90 -3.90
CA SER A 98 -14.01 -2.26 -3.50
C SER A 98 -15.16 -3.18 -3.92
N ASN A 99 -15.99 -3.59 -2.96
CA ASN A 99 -17.26 -4.26 -3.26
C ASN A 99 -18.28 -3.28 -3.87
N GLU A 100 -17.88 -2.03 -4.17
CA GLU A 100 -18.70 -1.09 -4.90
C GLU A 100 -18.86 -1.58 -6.33
N MET A 101 -20.10 -1.80 -6.75
CA MET A 101 -20.41 -2.02 -8.16
C MET A 101 -20.18 -0.73 -8.91
N VAL A 102 -19.09 -0.66 -9.67
CA VAL A 102 -18.79 0.44 -10.59
C VAL A 102 -19.38 0.08 -11.94
N PHE A 103 -20.17 1.00 -12.51
CA PHE A 103 -20.82 0.83 -13.81
C PHE A 103 -20.16 1.72 -14.84
N ILE A 104 -19.95 1.19 -16.04
CA ILE A 104 -19.31 1.92 -17.14
C ILE A 104 -20.33 2.85 -17.83
N SER A 105 -21.64 2.63 -17.62
CA SER A 105 -22.71 3.46 -18.17
C SER A 105 -23.96 3.53 -17.29
N GLY A 106 -24.80 4.56 -17.50
CA GLY A 106 -26.08 4.70 -16.79
C GLY A 106 -27.07 3.58 -17.07
N GLU A 107 -27.02 2.97 -18.26
CA GLU A 107 -27.90 1.84 -18.61
C GLU A 107 -27.55 0.58 -17.80
N GLU A 108 -26.25 0.35 -17.57
CA GLU A 108 -25.76 -0.77 -16.76
C GLU A 108 -26.17 -0.61 -15.28
N PHE A 109 -26.11 0.62 -14.78
CA PHE A 109 -26.61 0.96 -13.45
C PHE A 109 -28.11 0.69 -13.30
N GLU A 110 -28.95 1.14 -14.25
CA GLU A 110 -30.41 0.93 -14.16
C GLU A 110 -30.79 -0.56 -14.23
N LYS A 111 -30.08 -1.36 -15.04
CA LYS A 111 -30.27 -2.83 -15.08
C LYS A 111 -29.93 -3.49 -13.75
N ALA A 112 -28.82 -3.10 -13.13
CA ALA A 112 -28.42 -3.61 -11.83
C ALA A 112 -29.41 -3.19 -10.72
N ARG A 113 -29.84 -1.92 -10.75
CA ARG A 113 -30.85 -1.36 -9.84
C ARG A 113 -32.19 -2.10 -9.94
N ALA A 114 -32.67 -2.37 -11.15
CA ALA A 114 -33.91 -3.13 -11.37
C ALA A 114 -33.83 -4.55 -10.78
N LYS A 115 -32.71 -5.25 -10.97
CA LYS A 115 -32.49 -6.59 -10.38
C LYS A 115 -32.45 -6.59 -8.85
N ILE A 116 -31.93 -5.52 -8.25
CA ILE A 116 -31.91 -5.39 -6.79
C ILE A 116 -33.33 -5.19 -6.28
N LEU A 117 -34.08 -4.25 -6.88
CA LEU A 117 -35.46 -3.96 -6.49
C LEU A 117 -36.41 -5.15 -6.65
N ASP A 118 -36.20 -5.98 -7.69
CA ASP A 118 -36.97 -7.20 -7.92
C ASP A 118 -36.68 -8.28 -6.84
N LYS A 119 -35.43 -8.34 -6.35
CA LYS A 119 -35.04 -9.25 -5.26
C LYS A 119 -35.51 -8.79 -3.87
N THR A 120 -35.62 -7.48 -3.62
CA THR A 120 -36.14 -6.96 -2.35
C THR A 120 -37.66 -6.78 -2.33
N GLY A 121 -38.33 -6.87 -3.48
CA GLY A 121 -39.77 -6.63 -3.63
C GLY A 121 -40.68 -7.87 -3.51
N GLY A 122 -40.18 -9.00 -3.02
CA GLY A 122 -40.88 -10.30 -3.08
C GLY A 122 -41.15 -10.98 -1.73
N GLU A 123 -41.85 -10.32 -0.81
CA GLU A 123 -42.71 -10.97 0.18
C GLU A 123 -44.00 -10.16 0.31
N ASN A 124 -45.01 -10.53 -0.48
CA ASN A 124 -46.43 -10.33 -0.21
C ASN A 124 -47.18 -11.52 -0.82
#